data_AF-A0A819W944-F1
#
_entry.id   AF-A0A819W944-F1
#
_cell.length_a   1.000
_cell.length_b   1.000
_cell.length_c   1.000
_cell.angle_alpha   90.00
_cell.angle_beta   90.00
_cell.angle_gamma   90.00
#
_symmetry.space_group_name_H-M   'P 1'
#
loop_
_entity.id
_entity.type
_entity.pdbx_description
1 polymer ?
#
loop_
_entity_poly.entity_id
_entity_poly.type
_entity_poly.pdbx_seq_one_letter_code
_entity_poly.pdbx_strand_id
1 'polypeptide(L)'
;MDLINEQNVEWTSLVQRQLTEMNVLRRQHTKEQCETLRLLLDETQKTQMKELTERQAKEKKELELSQVRQNIEDSKRLGSEKNIRNKSDLDRRVRELKSNNTKKFVEERKRQILKHERDTGNLIKLHETQKTTLLAEIDKMLEYSLNYQDETPMARFPSSSV
;
A
#
# COMPACT_ATOMS: atom_id res chain seq x y z
N MET A 1 30.13 -23.34 -55.08
CA MET A 1 30.26 -22.07 -54.34
C MET A 1 28.89 -21.45 -54.10
N ASP A 2 27.99 -21.46 -55.09
CA ASP A 2 26.69 -20.77 -54.97
C ASP A 2 25.72 -21.40 -53.96
N LEU A 3 25.63 -22.74 -53.89
CA LEU A 3 24.73 -23.43 -52.95
C LEU A 3 25.06 -23.18 -51.47
N ILE A 4 26.35 -23.12 -51.11
CA ILE A 4 26.79 -22.84 -49.73
C ILE A 4 26.46 -21.39 -49.35
N ASN A 5 26.61 -20.45 -50.29
CA ASN A 5 26.22 -19.07 -50.07
C ASN A 5 24.69 -18.92 -49.92
N GLU A 6 23.91 -19.63 -50.75
CA GLU A 6 22.45 -19.64 -50.65
C GLU A 6 21.97 -20.20 -49.30
N GLN A 7 22.53 -21.34 -48.87
CA GLN A 7 22.25 -21.92 -47.56
C GLN A 7 22.63 -20.99 -46.39
N ASN A 8 23.78 -20.30 -46.48
CA ASN A 8 24.17 -19.31 -45.47
C ASN A 8 23.21 -18.11 -45.42
N VAL A 9 22.70 -17.65 -46.56
CA VAL A 9 21.74 -16.55 -46.63
C VAL A 9 20.39 -16.97 -46.04
N GLU A 10 19.88 -18.15 -46.40
CA GLU A 10 18.63 -18.69 -45.87
C GLU A 10 18.71 -18.89 -44.35
N TRP A 11 19.80 -19.47 -43.86
CA TRP A 11 20.03 -19.65 -42.43
C TRP A 11 20.10 -18.32 -41.68
N THR A 12 20.85 -17.35 -42.21
CA THR A 12 20.96 -16.01 -41.60
C THR A 12 19.60 -15.32 -41.54
N SER A 13 18.81 -15.42 -42.62
CA SER A 13 17.45 -14.87 -42.69
C SER A 13 16.51 -15.53 -41.66
N LEU A 14 16.57 -16.86 -41.53
CA LEU A 14 15.80 -17.60 -40.55
C LEU A 14 16.14 -17.18 -39.11
N VAL A 15 17.42 -17.10 -38.78
CA VAL A 15 17.90 -16.69 -37.46
C VAL A 15 17.48 -15.25 -37.15
N GLN A 16 17.59 -14.33 -38.11
CA GLN A 16 17.14 -12.95 -37.94
C GLN A 16 15.63 -12.85 -37.67
N ARG A 17 14.83 -13.63 -38.41
CA ARG A 17 13.38 -13.68 -38.20
C ARG A 17 13.04 -14.21 -36.80
N GLN A 18 13.63 -15.34 -36.40
CA GLN A 18 13.40 -15.93 -35.08
C GLN A 18 13.82 -15.00 -33.94
N LEU A 19 14.97 -14.33 -34.09
CA LEU A 19 15.43 -13.35 -33.10
C LEU A 19 14.46 -12.17 -32.99
N THR A 20 13.95 -11.68 -34.12
CA THR A 20 12.96 -10.59 -34.15
C THR A 20 11.67 -11.01 -33.44
N GLU A 21 11.15 -12.20 -33.76
CA GLU A 21 9.95 -12.76 -33.12
C GLU A 21 10.14 -12.92 -31.60
N MET A 22 11.26 -13.50 -31.16
CA MET A 22 11.60 -13.61 -29.73
C MET A 22 11.69 -12.24 -29.04
N ASN A 23 12.30 -11.24 -29.69
CA ASN A 23 12.40 -9.88 -29.16
C ASN A 23 11.03 -9.21 -29.02
N VAL A 24 10.13 -9.41 -29.97
CA VAL A 24 8.75 -8.92 -29.89
C VAL A 24 8.01 -9.57 -28.72
N LEU A 25 8.07 -10.91 -28.61
CA LEU A 25 7.42 -11.64 -27.52
C LEU A 25 7.94 -11.24 -26.15
N ARG A 26 9.26 -11.11 -25.99
CA ARG A 26 9.89 -10.67 -24.74
C ARG A 26 9.41 -9.28 -24.34
N ARG A 27 9.36 -8.31 -25.26
CA ARG A 27 8.86 -6.96 -24.98
C ARG A 27 7.40 -6.97 -24.56
N GLN A 28 6.58 -7.75 -25.25
CA GLN A 28 5.17 -7.88 -24.93
C GLN A 28 4.99 -8.42 -23.50
N HIS A 29 5.70 -9.50 -23.17
CA HIS A 29 5.68 -10.08 -21.83
C HIS A 29 6.17 -9.09 -20.76
N THR A 30 7.26 -8.36 -21.01
CA THR A 30 7.75 -7.32 -20.08
C THR A 30 6.69 -6.26 -19.83
N LYS A 31 5.97 -5.79 -20.87
CA LYS A 31 4.88 -4.81 -20.72
C LYS A 31 3.73 -5.36 -19.87
N GLU A 32 3.29 -6.58 -20.16
CA GLU A 32 2.20 -7.25 -19.42
C GLU A 32 2.56 -7.45 -17.94
N GLN A 33 3.81 -7.84 -17.65
CA GLN A 33 4.29 -7.96 -16.27
C GLN A 33 4.30 -6.61 -15.56
N CYS A 34 4.76 -5.54 -16.23
CA CYS A 34 4.76 -4.18 -15.66
C CYS A 34 3.33 -3.70 -15.36
N GLU A 35 2.38 -3.95 -16.25
CA GLU A 35 0.97 -3.60 -16.04
C GLU A 35 0.36 -4.39 -14.88
N THR A 36 0.63 -5.69 -14.82
CA THR A 36 0.19 -6.57 -13.72
C THR A 36 0.71 -6.08 -12.38
N LEU A 37 1.99 -5.71 -12.28
CA LEU A 37 2.57 -5.17 -11.05
C LEU A 37 1.90 -3.86 -10.62
N ARG A 38 1.55 -2.98 -11.57
CA ARG A 38 0.83 -1.73 -11.27
C ARG A 38 -0.57 -2.01 -10.70
N LEU A 39 -1.30 -2.96 -11.31
CA LEU A 39 -2.64 -3.34 -10.86
C LEU A 39 -2.61 -3.96 -9.46
N LEU A 40 -1.67 -4.90 -9.22
CA LEU A 40 -1.51 -5.54 -7.92
C LEU A 40 -1.13 -4.53 -6.83
N LEU A 41 -0.27 -3.56 -7.15
CA LEU A 41 0.08 -2.50 -6.20
C LEU A 41 -1.15 -1.67 -5.83
N ASP A 42 -1.92 -1.21 -6.82
CA ASP A 42 -3.13 -0.40 -6.60
C ASP A 42 -4.19 -1.15 -5.78
N GLU A 43 -4.43 -2.43 -6.10
CA GLU A 43 -5.35 -3.29 -5.33
C GLU A 43 -4.88 -3.50 -3.88
N THR A 44 -3.58 -3.73 -3.69
CA THR A 44 -2.99 -3.88 -2.36
C THR A 44 -3.13 -2.59 -1.55
N GLN A 45 -2.85 -1.44 -2.15
CA GLN A 45 -2.97 -0.13 -1.50
C GLN A 45 -4.42 0.19 -1.11
N LYS A 46 -5.38 -0.11 -2.00
CA LYS A 46 -6.82 0.00 -1.71
C LYS A 46 -7.23 -0.89 -0.52
N THR A 47 -6.75 -2.13 -0.50
CA THR A 47 -7.03 -3.09 0.58
C THR A 47 -6.48 -2.59 1.91
N GLN A 48 -5.22 -2.14 1.93
CA GLN A 48 -4.58 -1.59 3.13
C GLN A 48 -5.32 -0.36 3.69
N MET A 49 -5.81 0.52 2.82
CA MET A 49 -6.59 1.70 3.25
C MET A 49 -7.95 1.31 3.84
N LYS A 50 -8.61 0.30 3.24
CA LYS A 50 -9.87 -0.25 3.75
C LYS A 50 -9.66 -0.87 5.13
N GLU A 51 -8.66 -1.72 5.29
CA GLU A 51 -8.32 -2.36 6.58
C GLU A 51 -7.98 -1.32 7.66
N LEU A 52 -7.23 -0.27 7.30
CA LEU A 52 -6.93 0.83 8.20
C LEU A 52 -8.22 1.50 8.69
N THR A 53 -9.14 1.81 7.77
CA THR A 53 -10.42 2.45 8.07
C THR A 53 -11.29 1.56 8.98
N GLU A 54 -11.35 0.26 8.70
CA GLU A 54 -12.08 -0.70 9.52
C GLU A 54 -11.48 -0.82 10.93
N ARG A 55 -10.15 -0.83 11.05
CA ARG A 55 -9.45 -0.81 12.35
C ARG A 55 -9.79 0.45 13.13
N GLN A 56 -9.70 1.63 12.48
CA GLN A 56 -10.04 2.91 13.11
C GLN A 56 -11.50 2.94 13.60
N ALA A 57 -12.43 2.37 12.82
CA ALA A 57 -13.84 2.26 13.22
C ALA A 57 -14.03 1.35 14.45
N LYS A 58 -13.28 0.23 14.55
CA LYS A 58 -13.28 -0.65 15.73
C LYS A 58 -12.71 0.08 16.95
N GLU A 59 -11.55 0.72 16.83
CA GLU A 59 -10.92 1.49 17.91
C GLU A 59 -11.83 2.61 18.44
N LYS A 60 -12.60 3.26 17.56
CA LYS A 60 -13.58 4.28 17.96
C LYS A 60 -14.69 3.69 18.83
N LYS A 61 -15.27 2.56 18.40
CA LYS A 61 -16.32 1.85 19.17
C LYS A 61 -15.80 1.39 20.52
N GLU A 62 -14.57 0.88 20.57
CA GLU A 62 -13.92 0.45 21.81
C GLU A 62 -13.71 1.63 22.77
N LEU A 63 -13.28 2.79 22.27
CA LEU A 63 -13.15 4.00 23.08
C LEU A 63 -14.51 4.41 23.65
N GLU A 64 -15.56 4.44 22.84
CA GLU A 64 -16.92 4.78 23.29
C GLU A 64 -17.41 3.82 24.39
N LEU A 65 -17.20 2.51 24.21
CA LEU A 65 -17.54 1.51 25.23
C LEU A 65 -16.73 1.69 26.52
N SER A 66 -15.44 2.02 26.41
CA SER A 66 -14.59 2.31 27.55
C SER A 66 -15.09 3.54 28.34
N GLN A 67 -15.49 4.60 27.63
CA GLN A 67 -16.05 5.81 28.23
C GLN A 67 -17.37 5.53 28.96
N VAL A 68 -18.24 4.68 28.41
CA VAL A 68 -19.48 4.24 29.08
C VAL A 68 -19.16 3.45 30.36
N ARG A 69 -18.22 2.50 30.31
CA ARG A 69 -17.81 1.72 31.48
C ARG A 69 -17.22 2.61 32.58
N GLN A 70 -16.35 3.56 32.21
CA GLN A 70 -15.78 4.53 33.14
C GLN A 70 -16.88 5.35 33.83
N ASN A 71 -17.87 5.86 33.09
CA ASN A 71 -18.99 6.61 33.66
C ASN A 71 -19.79 5.78 34.68
N ILE A 72 -20.03 4.50 34.39
CA ILE A 72 -20.75 3.60 35.30
C ILE A 72 -19.93 3.38 36.57
N GLU A 73 -18.63 3.11 36.43
CA GLU A 73 -17.71 2.88 37.54
C GLU A 73 -17.58 4.12 38.43
N ASP A 74 -17.42 5.30 37.83
CA ASP A 74 -17.35 6.56 38.56
C ASP A 74 -18.65 6.85 39.32
N SER A 75 -19.80 6.56 38.71
CA SER A 75 -21.11 6.73 39.36
C SER A 75 -21.27 5.77 40.55
N LYS A 76 -20.84 4.51 40.40
CA LYS A 76 -20.82 3.53 41.51
C LYS A 76 -19.90 3.98 42.64
N ARG A 77 -18.71 4.48 42.29
CA ARG A 77 -17.74 5.00 43.26
C ARG A 77 -18.33 6.16 44.05
N LEU A 78 -18.93 7.15 43.38
CA LEU A 78 -19.60 8.28 44.02
C LEU A 78 -20.71 7.82 44.98
N GLY A 79 -21.53 6.85 44.57
CA GLY A 79 -22.59 6.28 45.42
C GLY A 79 -22.08 5.54 46.65
N SER A 80 -20.84 5.04 46.62
CA SER A 80 -20.21 4.35 47.76
C SER A 80 -19.52 5.28 48.76
N GLU A 81 -19.48 6.59 48.50
CA GLU A 81 -18.77 7.56 49.33
C GLU A 81 -19.50 7.85 50.66
N LYS A 82 -18.91 7.42 51.78
CA LYS A 82 -19.46 7.62 53.13
C LYS A 82 -19.47 9.09 53.61
N ASN A 83 -18.76 9.98 52.92
CA ASN A 83 -18.57 11.37 53.33
C ASN A 83 -19.55 12.36 52.66
N ILE A 84 -20.54 11.89 51.90
CA ILE A 84 -21.57 12.73 51.30
C ILE A 84 -22.59 13.11 52.38
N ARG A 85 -22.63 14.40 52.73
CA ARG A 85 -23.38 14.87 53.91
C ARG A 85 -24.85 15.16 53.63
N ASN A 86 -25.20 15.57 52.41
CA ASN A 86 -26.56 15.93 52.04
C ASN A 86 -26.77 15.92 50.51
N LYS A 87 -28.03 16.10 50.08
CA LYS A 87 -28.43 16.12 48.67
C LYS A 87 -27.72 17.21 47.85
N SER A 88 -27.53 18.40 48.41
CA SER A 88 -26.85 19.50 47.72
C SER A 88 -25.38 19.19 47.43
N ASP A 89 -24.68 18.53 48.35
CA ASP A 89 -23.29 18.10 48.18
C ASP A 89 -23.19 16.98 47.14
N LEU A 90 -24.13 16.03 47.15
CA LEU A 90 -24.27 15.00 46.13
C LEU A 90 -24.47 15.63 44.73
N ASP A 91 -25.43 16.55 44.59
CA ASP A 91 -25.72 17.21 43.31
C ASP A 91 -24.51 18.01 42.81
N ARG A 92 -23.75 18.65 43.71
CA ARG A 92 -22.49 19.32 43.36
C ARG A 92 -21.47 18.32 42.83
N ARG A 93 -21.21 17.22 43.54
CA ARG A 93 -20.24 16.19 43.12
C ARG A 93 -20.65 15.52 41.80
N VAL A 94 -21.94 15.26 41.58
CA VAL A 94 -22.44 14.72 40.29
C VAL A 94 -22.12 15.69 39.15
N ARG A 95 -22.31 17.00 39.33
CA ARG A 95 -21.98 18.00 38.30
C ARG A 95 -20.48 18.07 38.03
N GLU A 96 -19.65 18.09 39.08
CA GLU A 96 -18.19 18.08 38.95
C GLU A 96 -17.71 16.83 38.22
N LEU A 97 -18.21 15.65 38.59
CA LEU A 97 -17.87 14.39 37.95
C LEU A 97 -18.24 14.40 36.46
N LYS A 98 -19.47 14.82 36.11
CA LYS A 98 -19.89 14.94 34.71
C LYS A 98 -19.02 15.89 33.91
N SER A 99 -18.67 17.05 34.48
CA SER A 99 -17.78 18.02 33.84
C SER A 99 -16.39 17.44 33.59
N ASN A 100 -15.81 16.79 34.60
CA ASN A 100 -14.50 16.18 34.51
C ASN A 100 -14.46 15.05 33.47
N ASN A 101 -15.46 14.17 33.48
CA ASN A 101 -15.57 13.08 32.52
C ASN A 101 -15.74 13.61 31.09
N THR A 102 -16.59 14.63 30.90
CA THR A 102 -16.78 15.27 29.59
C THR A 102 -15.46 15.82 29.06
N LYS A 103 -14.72 16.57 29.88
CA LYS A 103 -13.41 17.13 29.48
C LYS A 103 -12.41 16.03 29.12
N LYS A 104 -12.31 14.99 29.95
CA LYS A 104 -11.42 13.84 29.71
C LYS A 104 -11.75 13.15 28.38
N PHE A 105 -13.02 12.83 28.14
CA PHE A 105 -13.48 12.13 26.95
C PHE A 105 -13.30 12.93 25.66
N VAL A 106 -13.48 14.25 25.73
CA VAL A 106 -13.19 15.14 24.59
C VAL A 106 -11.70 15.09 24.24
N GLU A 107 -10.81 15.17 25.23
CA GLU A 107 -9.36 15.11 25.00
C GLU A 107 -8.91 13.73 24.47
N GLU A 108 -9.48 12.64 24.98
CA GLU A 108 -9.23 11.29 24.44
C GLU A 108 -9.64 11.17 22.97
N ARG A 109 -10.82 11.68 22.61
CA ARG A 109 -11.29 11.68 21.21
C ARG A 109 -10.39 12.51 20.31
N LYS A 110 -9.97 13.70 20.76
CA LYS A 110 -9.01 14.52 20.01
C LYS A 110 -7.70 13.79 19.76
N ARG A 111 -7.14 13.14 20.80
CA ARG A 111 -5.92 12.34 20.65
C ARG A 111 -6.11 11.17 19.68
N GLN A 112 -7.26 10.50 19.72
CA GLN A 112 -7.57 9.41 18.80
C GLN A 112 -7.67 9.90 17.35
N ILE A 113 -8.35 11.02 17.10
CA ILE A 113 -8.45 11.63 15.77
C ILE A 113 -7.07 11.99 15.22
N LEU A 114 -6.25 12.70 16.01
CA LEU A 114 -4.89 13.07 15.60
C LEU A 114 -4.00 11.84 15.32
N LYS A 115 -4.19 10.75 16.07
CA LYS A 115 -3.52 9.48 15.79
C LYS A 115 -3.99 8.89 14.46
N HIS A 116 -5.30 8.83 14.22
CA HIS A 116 -5.87 8.28 12.99
C HIS A 116 -5.43 9.08 11.76
N GLU A 117 -5.45 10.41 11.83
CA GLU A 117 -4.96 11.30 10.76
C GLU A 117 -3.47 11.06 10.46
N ARG A 118 -2.65 10.91 11.50
CA ARG A 118 -1.22 10.60 11.35
C ARG A 118 -0.99 9.24 10.71
N ASP A 119 -1.68 8.20 11.18
CA ASP A 119 -1.58 6.84 10.64
C ASP A 119 -1.96 6.83 9.15
N THR A 120 -3.07 7.48 8.79
CA THR A 120 -3.52 7.62 7.40
C THR A 120 -2.51 8.40 6.56
N GLY A 121 -2.00 9.54 7.06
CA GLY A 121 -1.00 10.33 6.35
C GLY A 121 0.32 9.57 6.13
N ASN A 122 0.76 8.77 7.10
CA ASN A 122 1.93 7.92 6.95
C ASN A 122 1.72 6.83 5.89
N LEU A 123 0.55 6.20 5.88
CA LEU A 123 0.22 5.18 4.89
C LEU A 123 0.18 5.75 3.46
N ILE A 124 -0.42 6.93 3.29
CA ILE A 124 -0.46 7.63 1.98
C ILE A 124 0.97 7.92 1.48
N LYS A 125 1.84 8.46 2.34
CA LYS A 125 3.24 8.74 1.97
C LYS A 125 4.00 7.46 1.58
N LEU A 126 3.75 6.36 2.29
CA LEU A 126 4.32 5.07 1.97
C LEU A 126 3.84 4.59 0.60
N HIS A 127 2.53 4.70 0.32
CA HIS A 127 1.93 4.33 -0.97
C HIS A 127 2.51 5.15 -2.13
N GLU A 128 2.67 6.46 -1.96
CA GLU A 128 3.28 7.35 -2.95
C GLU A 128 4.73 6.96 -3.25
N THR A 129 5.49 6.64 -2.19
CA THR A 129 6.89 6.18 -2.32
C THR A 129 6.94 4.86 -3.10
N GLN A 130 6.14 3.86 -2.71
CA GLN A 130 6.08 2.56 -3.37
C GLN A 130 5.71 2.71 -4.85
N LYS A 131 4.73 3.56 -5.17
CA LYS A 131 4.30 3.82 -6.54
C LYS A 131 5.41 4.46 -7.36
N THR A 132 6.10 5.46 -6.80
CA THR A 132 7.22 6.13 -7.47
C THR A 132 8.37 5.16 -7.74
N THR A 133 8.74 4.35 -6.75
CA THR A 133 9.77 3.31 -6.90
C THR A 133 9.38 2.29 -7.97
N LEU A 134 8.13 1.80 -7.96
CA LEU A 134 7.66 0.85 -8.96
C LEU A 134 7.68 1.44 -10.37
N LEU A 135 7.25 2.69 -10.54
CA LEU A 135 7.27 3.35 -11.86
C LEU A 135 8.70 3.48 -12.39
N ALA A 136 9.65 3.90 -11.55
CA ALA A 136 11.04 4.00 -11.93
C ALA A 136 11.64 2.63 -12.34
N GLU A 137 11.30 1.57 -11.62
CA GLU A 137 11.77 0.21 -11.95
C GLU A 137 11.13 -0.32 -13.24
N ILE A 138 9.85 -0.03 -13.47
CA ILE A 138 9.16 -0.37 -14.73
C ILE A 138 9.81 0.34 -15.91
N ASP A 139 10.09 1.65 -15.78
CA ASP A 139 10.73 2.42 -16.85
C ASP A 139 12.11 1.83 -17.19
N LYS A 140 12.89 1.47 -16.17
CA LYS A 140 14.18 0.79 -16.34
C LYS A 140 14.04 -0.58 -17.01
N MET A 141 13.04 -1.39 -16.66
CA MET A 141 12.80 -2.69 -17.28
C MET A 141 12.42 -2.56 -18.76
N LEU A 142 11.59 -1.57 -19.10
CA LEU A 142 11.18 -1.30 -20.47
C LEU A 142 12.37 -0.78 -21.30
N GLU A 143 13.19 0.11 -20.74
CA GLU A 143 14.40 0.60 -21.39
C GLU A 143 15.40 -0.53 -21.64
N TYR A 144 15.65 -1.39 -20.65
CA TYR A 144 16.50 -2.59 -20.83
C TYR A 144 15.98 -3.51 -21.95
N SER A 145 14.66 -3.71 -22.02
CA SER A 145 14.03 -4.53 -23.05
C SER A 145 14.18 -3.94 -24.47
N LEU A 146 14.21 -2.61 -24.57
CA LEU A 146 14.49 -1.90 -25.83
C LEU A 146 15.98 -2.01 -26.20
N ASN A 147 16.88 -1.69 -25.28
CA ASN A 147 18.33 -1.67 -25.52
C ASN A 147 18.89 -3.07 -25.86
N TYR A 148 18.34 -4.13 -25.28
CA TYR A 148 18.75 -5.50 -25.61
C TYR A 148 18.53 -5.86 -27.09
N GLN A 149 17.56 -5.24 -27.77
CA GLN A 149 17.35 -5.42 -29.20
C GLN A 149 18.51 -4.81 -30.02
N ASP A 150 18.98 -3.63 -29.63
CA ASP A 150 20.02 -2.89 -30.34
C ASP A 150 21.42 -3.51 -30.12
N GLU A 151 21.63 -4.11 -28.95
CA GLU A 151 22.89 -4.79 -28.60
C GLU A 151 22.98 -6.23 -29.11
N THR A 152 21.88 -6.85 -29.54
CA THR A 152 21.96 -8.20 -30.11
C THR A 152 22.69 -8.10 -31.46
N PRO A 153 23.92 -8.64 -31.61
CA PRO A 153 24.64 -8.53 -32.86
C PRO A 153 23.82 -9.22 -33.94
N MET A 154 23.38 -8.48 -34.97
CA MET A 154 22.82 -9.07 -36.17
C MET A 154 23.83 -10.08 -36.72
N ALA A 155 23.60 -11.35 -36.43
CA ALA A 155 24.33 -12.55 -36.86
C ALA A 155 25.67 -12.26 -37.57
N ARG A 156 26.70 -11.81 -36.82
CA ARG A 156 28.09 -11.89 -37.30
C ARG A 156 28.63 -13.27 -36.95
N PHE A 157 28.12 -14.29 -37.62
CA PHE A 157 28.77 -15.59 -37.62
C PHE A 157 29.14 -15.94 -39.06
N PRO A 158 30.42 -15.84 -39.46
CA PRO A 158 30.94 -16.65 -40.55
C PRO A 158 31.20 -18.05 -39.96
N SER A 159 30.16 -18.79 -39.61
CA SER A 159 30.35 -20.20 -39.29
C SER A 159 30.28 -20.98 -40.59
N SER A 160 31.44 -21.10 -41.23
CA SER A 160 31.72 -22.20 -42.14
C SER A 160 31.46 -23.50 -41.37
N SER A 161 30.32 -24.13 -41.60
CA SER A 161 30.07 -25.50 -41.14
C SER A 161 30.90 -26.43 -42.02
N VAL A 162 31.98 -26.98 -41.43
CA VAL A 162 32.68 -28.16 -41.94
C VAL A 162 31.89 -29.39 -41.53
#